data_AF-A0A2Z3UTI9-F1
#
_entry.id   AF-A0A2Z3UTI9-F1
#
_cell.length_a   1.000
_cell.length_b   1.000
_cell.length_c   1.000
_cell.angle_alpha   90.00
_cell.angle_beta   90.00
_cell.angle_gamma   90.00
#
_symmetry.space_group_name_H-M   'P 1'
#
loop_
_entity.id
_entity.type
_entity.pdbx_description
1 polymer ?
#
loop_
_entity_poly.entity_id
_entity_poly.type
_entity_poly.pdbx_seq_one_letter_code
_entity_poly.pdbx_strand_id
1 'polypeptide(L)'
;MGWAAPILGFVPLHIPWMLGIPFLANEASFDAWYHGRAHGTESFPEDGILGIPAGAVYLGVLTLLAVLGGILSLGLISGWGLVYPRWIPVLGGRRVPPWFPLTPTVLGSALLVGYSLTLPVQIPRAIAEASPDDPFTLTGAFVGLPVFLAWMIALPVAGWSYYRRTRRVTTTAAG
;
A
#
# COMPACT_ATOMS: atom_id res chain seq x y z
N MET A 1 -2.50 -7.65 19.21
CA MET A 1 -2.96 -8.47 18.08
C MET A 1 -3.40 -7.68 16.84
N GLY A 2 -3.13 -6.36 16.73
CA GLY A 2 -3.66 -5.52 15.63
C GLY A 2 -2.74 -5.25 14.43
N TRP A 3 -1.63 -5.98 14.28
CA TRP A 3 -0.59 -5.63 13.29
C TRP A 3 -0.74 -6.32 11.92
N ALA A 4 -1.54 -7.40 11.85
CA ALA A 4 -1.71 -8.17 10.63
C ALA A 4 -2.90 -7.73 9.77
N ALA A 5 -3.90 -7.06 10.36
CA ALA A 5 -5.16 -6.72 9.71
C ALA A 5 -5.02 -5.96 8.38
N PRO A 6 -4.05 -5.03 8.18
CA PRO A 6 -3.96 -4.29 6.93
C PRO A 6 -3.21 -5.03 5.81
N ILE A 7 -2.25 -5.91 6.15
CA ILE A 7 -1.51 -6.74 5.18
C ILE A 7 -2.40 -7.89 4.71
N LEU A 8 -3.21 -8.45 5.62
CA LEU A 8 -4.10 -9.59 5.34
C LEU A 8 -5.28 -9.25 4.42
N GLY A 9 -5.65 -7.98 4.26
CA GLY A 9 -6.76 -7.60 3.37
C GLY A 9 -6.32 -7.35 1.92
N PHE A 10 -5.26 -6.57 1.72
CA PHE A 10 -4.82 -6.15 0.40
C PHE A 10 -4.03 -7.25 -0.32
N VAL A 11 -3.02 -7.82 0.32
CA VAL A 11 -2.07 -8.73 -0.33
C VAL A 11 -2.73 -10.04 -0.79
N PRO A 12 -3.54 -10.76 0.01
CA PRO A 12 -4.15 -12.01 -0.42
C PRO A 12 -5.09 -11.88 -1.62
N LEU A 13 -5.77 -10.74 -1.75
CA LEU A 13 -6.64 -10.46 -2.89
C LEU A 13 -5.83 -10.25 -4.19
N HIS A 14 -4.66 -9.62 -4.10
CA HIS A 14 -3.85 -9.28 -5.27
C HIS A 14 -2.96 -10.45 -5.74
N ILE A 15 -2.71 -11.46 -4.90
CA ILE A 15 -1.92 -12.64 -5.27
C ILE A 15 -2.54 -13.40 -6.48
N PRO A 16 -3.83 -13.76 -6.49
CA PRO A 16 -4.46 -14.36 -7.66
C PRO A 16 -4.28 -13.52 -8.93
N TRP A 17 -4.50 -12.21 -8.84
CA TRP A 17 -4.34 -11.30 -9.97
C TRP A 17 -2.89 -11.22 -10.47
N MET A 18 -1.91 -11.25 -9.56
CA MET A 18 -0.48 -11.29 -9.95
C MET A 18 -0.11 -12.57 -10.70
N LEU A 19 -0.85 -13.65 -10.48
CA LEU A 19 -0.68 -14.92 -11.17
C LEU A 19 -1.54 -15.03 -12.44
N GLY A 20 -2.26 -13.97 -12.82
CA GLY A 20 -3.14 -13.96 -13.98
C GLY A 20 -4.50 -14.60 -13.75
N ILE A 21 -4.89 -14.87 -12.50
CA ILE A 21 -6.18 -15.49 -12.17
C ILE A 21 -7.23 -14.37 -12.00
N PRO A 22 -8.28 -14.29 -12.85
CA PRO A 22 -9.27 -13.19 -12.84
C PRO A 22 -10.30 -13.32 -11.70
N PHE A 23 -9.84 -13.38 -10.45
CA PHE A 23 -10.70 -13.50 -9.27
C PHE A 23 -11.52 -12.22 -9.04
N LEU A 24 -12.86 -12.29 -9.00
CA LEU A 24 -13.72 -11.08 -8.89
C LEU A 24 -13.50 -10.05 -10.03
N ALA A 25 -13.04 -10.52 -11.19
CA ALA A 25 -12.77 -9.73 -12.40
C ALA A 25 -13.44 -10.35 -13.62
N ASN A 26 -13.71 -9.56 -14.66
CA ASN A 26 -14.15 -10.10 -15.95
C ASN A 26 -12.93 -10.72 -16.66
N GLU A 27 -13.01 -11.99 -17.04
CA GLU A 27 -11.88 -12.74 -17.61
C GLU A 27 -11.31 -12.12 -18.90
N ALA A 28 -12.17 -11.73 -19.84
CA ALA A 28 -11.72 -11.17 -21.13
C ALA A 28 -11.08 -9.79 -20.96
N SER A 29 -11.69 -8.94 -20.12
CA SER A 29 -11.17 -7.60 -19.83
C SER A 29 -9.91 -7.64 -18.98
N PHE A 30 -9.84 -8.58 -18.04
CA PHE A 30 -8.67 -8.79 -17.20
C PHE A 30 -7.48 -9.28 -18.03
N ASP A 31 -7.68 -10.21 -18.98
CA ASP A 31 -6.62 -10.65 -19.89
C ASP A 31 -6.04 -9.49 -20.70
N ALA A 32 -6.91 -8.67 -21.30
CA ALA A 32 -6.49 -7.48 -22.04
C ALA A 32 -5.70 -6.51 -21.14
N TRP A 33 -6.20 -6.23 -19.94
CA TRP A 33 -5.51 -5.40 -18.95
C TRP A 33 -4.17 -5.99 -18.48
N TYR A 34 -4.12 -7.28 -18.23
CA TYR A 34 -2.94 -7.98 -17.72
C TYR A 34 -1.78 -7.97 -18.72
N HIS A 35 -2.11 -7.97 -20.01
CA HIS A 35 -1.17 -7.87 -21.13
C HIS A 35 -0.98 -6.45 -21.68
N GLY A 36 -1.41 -5.41 -20.96
CA GLY A 36 -1.15 -4.01 -21.37
C GLY A 36 -2.04 -3.47 -22.49
N ARG A 37 -3.09 -4.20 -22.88
CA ARG A 37 -4.00 -3.87 -23.98
C ARG A 37 -5.27 -3.11 -23.54
N ALA A 38 -5.35 -2.68 -22.28
CA ALA A 38 -6.54 -2.01 -21.73
C ALA A 38 -6.20 -0.87 -20.77
N HIS A 39 -7.21 -0.06 -20.44
CA HIS A 39 -7.11 1.13 -19.60
C HIS A 39 -6.33 0.88 -18.29
N GLY A 40 -5.33 1.72 -18.04
CA GLY A 40 -4.48 1.68 -16.84
C GLY A 40 -3.17 0.89 -17.00
N THR A 41 -3.03 0.06 -18.04
CA THR A 41 -1.77 -0.62 -18.39
C THR A 41 -1.27 -0.32 -19.79
N GLU A 42 -1.96 0.56 -20.53
CA GLU A 42 -1.63 1.00 -21.90
C GLU A 42 -0.23 1.60 -22.06
N SER A 43 0.32 2.14 -20.96
CA SER A 43 1.66 2.72 -20.94
C SER A 43 2.78 1.68 -20.77
N PHE A 44 2.43 0.42 -20.50
CA PHE A 44 3.37 -0.68 -20.38
C PHE A 44 3.52 -1.42 -21.72
N PRO A 45 4.69 -2.00 -22.02
CA PRO A 45 4.86 -2.83 -23.22
C PRO A 45 3.91 -4.04 -23.20
N GLU A 46 3.35 -4.39 -24.35
CA GLU A 46 2.46 -5.56 -24.49
C GLU A 46 3.19 -6.89 -24.18
N ASP A 47 4.47 -6.98 -24.55
CA ASP A 47 5.36 -8.11 -24.23
C ASP A 47 5.78 -8.13 -22.74
N GLY A 48 5.35 -7.13 -21.98
CA GLY A 48 5.69 -6.97 -20.57
C GLY A 48 7.10 -6.42 -20.34
N ILE A 49 7.53 -6.44 -19.07
CA ILE A 49 8.87 -6.01 -18.66
C ILE A 49 9.64 -7.25 -18.22
N LEU A 50 10.77 -7.53 -18.88
CA LEU A 50 11.59 -8.74 -18.63
C LEU A 50 10.80 -10.05 -18.80
N GLY A 51 9.79 -10.06 -19.69
CA GLY A 51 8.90 -11.21 -19.90
C GLY A 51 7.81 -11.35 -18.82
N ILE A 52 7.66 -10.38 -17.93
CA ILE A 52 6.60 -10.34 -16.91
C ILE A 52 5.45 -9.45 -17.45
N PRO A 53 4.21 -9.97 -17.50
CA PRO A 53 3.04 -9.20 -17.97
C PRO A 53 2.85 -7.87 -17.24
N ALA A 54 2.35 -6.85 -17.95
CA ALA A 54 2.15 -5.51 -17.41
C ALA A 54 1.32 -5.49 -16.11
N GLY A 55 0.22 -6.25 -16.08
CA GLY A 55 -0.63 -6.38 -14.90
C GLY A 55 0.10 -7.00 -13.71
N ALA A 56 0.93 -8.02 -13.94
CA ALA A 56 1.74 -8.64 -12.88
C ALA A 56 2.78 -7.68 -12.31
N VAL A 57 3.43 -6.87 -13.15
CA VAL A 57 4.38 -5.83 -12.69
C VAL A 57 3.64 -4.78 -11.85
N TYR A 58 2.51 -4.29 -12.35
CA TYR A 58 1.70 -3.29 -11.66
C TYR A 58 1.26 -3.79 -10.28
N LEU A 59 0.68 -4.98 -10.20
CA LEU A 59 0.22 -5.59 -8.94
C LEU A 59 1.39 -5.95 -8.02
N GLY A 60 2.52 -6.37 -8.58
CA GLY A 60 3.74 -6.66 -7.83
C GLY A 60 4.29 -5.41 -7.13
N VAL A 61 4.34 -4.28 -7.83
CA VAL A 61 4.75 -2.99 -7.25
C VAL A 61 3.79 -2.56 -6.15
N LEU A 62 2.48 -2.63 -6.38
CA LEU A 62 1.47 -2.28 -5.37
C LEU A 62 1.57 -3.18 -4.14
N THR A 63 1.74 -4.48 -4.34
CA THR A 63 1.88 -5.47 -3.26
C THR A 63 3.16 -5.22 -2.46
N LEU A 64 4.28 -4.93 -3.14
CA LEU A 64 5.53 -4.56 -2.49
C LEU A 64 5.37 -3.29 -1.65
N LEU A 65 4.74 -2.26 -2.19
CA LEU A 65 4.45 -1.02 -1.46
C LEU A 65 3.58 -1.27 -0.22
N ALA A 66 2.54 -2.11 -0.34
CA ALA A 66 1.69 -2.49 0.78
C ALA A 66 2.47 -3.23 1.87
N VAL A 67 3.34 -4.18 1.49
CA VAL A 67 4.22 -4.91 2.42
C VAL A 67 5.21 -3.95 3.10
N LEU A 68 5.86 -3.07 2.35
CA LEU A 68 6.78 -2.06 2.90
C LEU A 68 6.05 -1.10 3.84
N GLY A 69 4.84 -0.66 3.49
CA GLY A 69 3.99 0.14 4.37
C GLY A 69 3.60 -0.60 5.66
N GLY A 70 3.35 -1.91 5.56
CA GLY A 70 3.12 -2.79 6.71
C GLY A 70 4.34 -2.90 7.63
N ILE A 71 5.53 -3.15 7.06
CA ILE A 71 6.80 -3.19 7.78
C ILE A 71 7.10 -1.82 8.43
N LEU A 72 6.86 -0.73 7.71
CA LEU A 72 7.01 0.62 8.22
C LEU A 72 6.08 0.84 9.42
N SER A 73 4.80 0.48 9.29
CA SER A 73 3.82 0.60 10.38
C SER A 73 4.21 -0.22 11.61
N LEU A 74 4.72 -1.44 11.41
CA LEU A 74 5.30 -2.27 12.46
C LEU A 74 6.49 -1.58 13.13
N GLY A 75 7.39 -1.00 12.35
CA GLY A 75 8.51 -0.19 12.85
C GLY A 75 8.03 1.02 13.65
N LEU A 76 7.00 1.72 13.18
CA LEU A 76 6.43 2.88 13.86
C LEU A 76 5.84 2.48 15.20
N ILE A 77 5.13 1.36 15.33
CA ILE A 77 4.46 0.98 16.59
C ILE A 77 5.38 0.25 17.57
N SER A 78 6.37 -0.49 17.08
CA SER A 78 7.27 -1.32 17.89
C SER A 78 8.53 -0.56 18.36
N GLY A 79 9.26 -1.13 19.32
CA GLY A 79 10.55 -0.59 19.76
C GLY A 79 11.62 -0.55 18.66
N TRP A 80 11.45 -1.32 17.57
CA TRP A 80 12.40 -1.40 16.46
C TRP A 80 12.53 -0.10 15.68
N GLY A 81 11.49 0.74 15.66
CA GLY A 81 11.57 2.06 15.02
C GLY A 81 12.38 3.07 15.82
N LEU A 82 12.72 2.79 17.08
CA LEU A 82 13.55 3.66 17.92
C LEU A 82 14.99 3.13 18.04
N VAL A 83 15.13 1.81 18.11
CA VAL A 83 16.42 1.12 18.23
C VAL A 83 16.42 -0.09 17.30
N TYR A 84 17.43 -0.20 16.45
CA TYR A 84 17.56 -1.35 15.56
C TYR A 84 17.65 -2.65 16.38
N PRO A 85 16.90 -3.71 16.01
CA PRO A 85 17.00 -4.98 16.71
C PRO A 85 18.41 -5.56 16.66
N ARG A 86 18.83 -6.22 17.75
CA ARG A 86 20.19 -6.74 17.94
C ARG A 86 20.61 -7.81 16.91
N TRP A 87 19.64 -8.43 16.23
CA TRP A 87 19.90 -9.41 15.18
C TRP A 87 20.30 -8.76 13.84
N ILE A 88 20.18 -7.44 13.67
CA ILE A 88 20.65 -6.75 12.45
C ILE A 88 22.18 -6.63 12.53
N PRO A 89 22.94 -7.29 11.63
CA PRO A 89 24.39 -7.45 11.78
C PRO A 89 25.19 -6.14 11.82
N VAL A 90 24.69 -5.10 11.13
CA VAL A 90 25.43 -3.83 10.94
C VAL A 90 24.93 -2.69 11.83
N LEU A 91 23.66 -2.72 12.23
CA LEU A 91 23.00 -1.58 12.90
C LEU A 91 22.41 -1.94 14.28
N GLY A 92 22.44 -3.22 14.68
CA GLY A 92 21.81 -3.70 15.90
C GLY A 92 22.22 -2.91 17.15
N GLY A 93 21.23 -2.48 17.93
CA GLY A 93 21.41 -1.69 19.15
C GLY A 93 21.65 -0.19 18.93
N ARG A 94 21.82 0.29 17.70
CA ARG A 94 21.93 1.74 17.41
C ARG A 94 20.54 2.40 17.42
N ARG A 95 20.49 3.67 17.81
CA ARG A 95 19.26 4.47 17.71
C ARG A 95 18.96 4.76 16.23
N VAL A 96 17.72 4.55 15.83
CA VAL A 96 17.23 4.89 14.49
C VAL A 96 16.99 6.41 14.45
N PRO A 97 17.54 7.13 13.45
CA PRO A 97 17.22 8.55 13.27
C PRO A 97 15.71 8.74 13.06
N PRO A 98 15.02 9.62 13.82
CA PRO A 98 13.57 9.79 13.74
C PRO A 98 13.04 10.13 12.35
N TRP A 99 13.82 10.83 11.53
CA TRP A 99 13.43 11.21 10.18
C TRP A 99 13.31 10.01 9.22
N PHE A 100 14.06 8.93 9.46
CA PHE A 100 14.11 7.78 8.56
C PHE A 100 12.75 7.09 8.39
N PRO A 101 12.01 6.73 9.47
CA PRO A 101 10.65 6.23 9.33
C PRO A 101 9.62 7.33 9.12
N LEU A 102 9.85 8.57 9.58
CA LEU A 102 8.88 9.66 9.44
C LEU A 102 8.71 10.12 7.99
N THR A 103 9.80 10.25 7.22
CA THR A 103 9.74 10.69 5.82
C THR A 103 8.81 9.81 4.96
N PRO A 104 8.99 8.48 4.86
CA PRO A 104 8.08 7.65 4.08
C PRO A 104 6.67 7.62 4.67
N THR A 105 6.52 7.78 5.99
CA THR A 105 5.19 7.87 6.64
C THR A 105 4.43 9.11 6.21
N VAL A 106 5.09 10.28 6.19
CA VAL A 106 4.49 11.54 5.78
C VAL A 106 4.16 11.52 4.29
N LEU A 107 5.08 11.04 3.45
CA LEU A 107 4.85 10.90 2.01
C LEU A 107 3.69 9.95 1.71
N GLY A 108 3.69 8.76 2.30
CA GLY A 108 2.60 7.80 2.13
C GLY A 108 1.26 8.33 2.63
N SER A 109 1.26 9.03 3.78
CA SER A 109 0.05 9.66 4.32
C SER A 109 -0.49 10.76 3.40
N ALA A 110 0.39 11.61 2.86
CA ALA A 110 0.01 12.68 1.94
C ALA A 110 -0.59 12.12 0.64
N LEU A 111 0.01 11.07 0.09
CA LEU A 111 -0.51 10.39 -1.10
C LEU A 111 -1.87 9.75 -0.85
N LEU A 112 -2.02 9.00 0.26
CA LEU A 112 -3.29 8.36 0.61
C LEU A 112 -4.40 9.39 0.82
N VAL A 113 -4.14 10.42 1.62
CA VAL A 113 -5.12 11.49 1.88
C VAL A 113 -5.43 12.25 0.59
N GLY A 114 -4.43 12.63 -0.19
CA GLY A 114 -4.61 13.32 -1.47
C GLY A 114 -5.48 12.53 -2.44
N TYR A 115 -5.21 11.23 -2.58
CA TYR A 115 -6.03 10.33 -3.41
C TYR A 115 -7.45 10.21 -2.85
N SER A 116 -7.62 10.06 -1.53
CA SER A 116 -8.95 9.99 -0.89
C SER A 116 -9.82 11.21 -1.19
N LEU A 117 -9.23 12.40 -1.31
CA LEU A 117 -9.97 13.63 -1.63
C LEU A 117 -10.56 13.60 -3.04
N THR A 118 -10.05 12.76 -3.94
CA THR A 118 -10.60 12.59 -5.30
C THR A 118 -11.77 11.60 -5.34
N LEU A 119 -11.88 10.70 -4.35
CA LEU A 119 -12.88 9.63 -4.33
C LEU A 119 -14.34 10.10 -4.38
N PRO A 120 -14.75 11.21 -3.73
CA PRO A 120 -16.12 11.71 -3.85
C PRO A 120 -16.54 12.07 -5.28
N VAL A 121 -15.59 12.38 -6.17
CA VAL A 121 -15.83 12.65 -7.58
C VAL A 121 -15.68 11.37 -8.42
N GLN A 122 -14.64 10.58 -8.14
CA GLN A 122 -14.32 9.37 -8.90
C GLN A 122 -15.35 8.25 -8.70
N ILE A 123 -15.87 8.06 -7.48
CA ILE A 123 -16.80 6.96 -7.18
C ILE A 123 -18.13 7.12 -7.94
N PRO A 124 -18.84 8.26 -7.88
CA PRO A 124 -20.08 8.43 -8.66
C PRO A 124 -19.86 8.30 -10.16
N ARG A 125 -18.73 8.82 -10.66
CA ARG A 125 -18.34 8.70 -12.07
C ARG A 125 -18.12 7.24 -12.47
N ALA A 126 -17.35 6.49 -11.69
CA ALA A 126 -17.10 5.07 -11.93
C ALA A 126 -18.39 4.24 -11.88
N ILE A 127 -19.35 4.59 -11.03
CA ILE A 127 -20.66 3.92 -10.99
C ILE A 127 -21.49 4.25 -12.25
N ALA A 128 -21.47 5.50 -12.70
CA ALA A 128 -22.23 5.96 -13.87
C ALA A 128 -21.66 5.42 -15.19
N GLU A 129 -20.34 5.25 -15.26
CA GLU A 129 -19.59 4.77 -16.44
C GLU A 129 -19.32 3.26 -16.38
N ALA A 130 -19.78 2.55 -15.34
CA ALA A 130 -19.49 1.14 -15.14
C ALA A 130 -19.95 0.28 -16.32
N SER A 131 -19.02 -0.47 -16.90
CA SER A 131 -19.27 -1.37 -18.01
C SER A 131 -19.06 -2.84 -17.58
N PRO A 132 -19.82 -3.80 -18.12
CA PRO A 132 -19.49 -5.22 -18.02
C PRO A 132 -18.08 -5.55 -18.54
N ASP A 133 -17.54 -4.70 -19.40
CA ASP A 133 -16.21 -4.84 -20.01
C ASP A 133 -15.09 -4.24 -19.16
N ASP A 134 -15.37 -3.72 -17.96
CA ASP A 134 -14.32 -3.23 -17.07
C ASP A 134 -13.51 -4.39 -16.47
N PRO A 135 -12.17 -4.28 -16.43
CA PRO A 135 -11.30 -5.35 -15.91
C PRO A 135 -11.51 -5.63 -14.42
N PHE A 136 -11.91 -4.62 -13.64
CA PHE A 136 -12.19 -4.75 -12.22
C PHE A 136 -13.65 -4.45 -11.91
N THR A 137 -14.32 -5.37 -11.21
CA THR A 137 -15.73 -5.20 -10.85
C THR A 137 -15.94 -4.13 -9.78
N LEU A 138 -17.10 -3.46 -9.80
CA LEU A 138 -17.53 -2.57 -8.73
C LEU A 138 -17.49 -3.28 -7.36
N THR A 139 -17.87 -4.56 -7.32
CA THR A 139 -17.81 -5.37 -6.09
C THR A 139 -16.39 -5.44 -5.53
N GLY A 140 -15.37 -5.71 -6.36
CA GLY A 140 -13.97 -5.70 -5.94
C GLY A 140 -13.53 -4.34 -5.40
N ALA A 141 -13.93 -3.25 -6.08
CA ALA A 141 -13.62 -1.89 -5.64
C ALA A 141 -14.25 -1.56 -4.27
N PHE A 142 -15.51 -1.92 -4.04
CA PHE A 142 -16.20 -1.68 -2.77
C PHE A 142 -15.64 -2.53 -1.61
N VAL A 143 -15.11 -3.72 -1.88
CA VAL A 143 -14.42 -4.53 -0.86
C VAL A 143 -13.07 -3.90 -0.48
N GLY A 144 -12.34 -3.34 -1.44
CA GLY A 144 -11.05 -2.68 -1.18
C GLY A 144 -11.17 -1.32 -0.48
N LEU A 145 -12.25 -0.58 -0.72
CA LEU A 145 -12.44 0.79 -0.24
C LEU A 145 -12.35 0.93 1.30
N PRO A 146 -13.01 0.10 2.13
CA PRO A 146 -12.87 0.16 3.58
C PRO A 146 -11.42 -0.06 4.06
N VAL A 147 -10.70 -0.99 3.42
CA VAL A 147 -9.30 -1.28 3.76
C VAL A 147 -8.42 -0.07 3.44
N PHE A 148 -8.64 0.55 2.29
CA PHE A 148 -7.96 1.77 1.89
C PHE A 148 -8.23 2.94 2.86
N LEU A 149 -9.50 3.17 3.23
CA LEU A 149 -9.87 4.22 4.18
C LEU A 149 -9.31 3.98 5.58
N ALA A 150 -9.22 2.71 6.01
CA ALA A 150 -8.56 2.36 7.26
C ALA A 150 -7.07 2.75 7.23
N TRP A 151 -6.38 2.49 6.12
CA TRP A 151 -4.97 2.88 5.92
C TRP A 151 -4.77 4.40 5.89
N MET A 152 -5.68 5.13 5.27
CA MET A 152 -5.68 6.60 5.24
C MET A 152 -5.63 7.20 6.65
N ILE A 153 -6.28 6.58 7.64
CA ILE A 153 -6.30 7.07 9.03
C ILE A 153 -5.15 6.47 9.84
N ALA A 154 -4.91 5.16 9.69
CA ALA A 154 -3.95 4.44 10.52
C ALA A 154 -2.51 4.94 10.36
N LEU A 155 -2.08 5.23 9.13
CA LEU A 155 -0.70 5.63 8.84
C LEU A 155 -0.34 7.01 9.44
N PRO A 156 -1.16 8.08 9.27
CA PRO A 156 -0.93 9.35 9.97
C PRO A 156 -0.93 9.23 11.49
N VAL A 157 -1.86 8.45 12.06
CA VAL A 157 -1.97 8.25 13.51
C VAL A 157 -0.74 7.53 14.06
N ALA A 158 -0.26 6.50 13.35
CA ALA A 158 0.97 5.78 13.70
C ALA A 158 2.20 6.70 13.63
N GLY A 159 2.32 7.51 12.57
CA GLY A 159 3.37 8.50 12.42
C GLY A 159 3.38 9.54 13.54
N TRP A 160 2.21 10.04 13.92
CA TRP A 160 2.05 10.99 15.02
C TRP A 160 2.45 10.38 16.38
N SER A 161 2.01 9.15 16.65
CA SER A 161 2.39 8.42 17.86
C SER A 161 3.91 8.19 17.94
N TYR A 162 4.53 7.81 16.84
CA TYR A 162 5.99 7.66 16.74
C TYR A 162 6.71 8.98 17.01
N TYR A 163 6.29 10.08 16.36
CA TYR A 163 6.86 11.40 16.55
C TYR A 163 6.80 11.89 18.01
N ARG A 164 5.67 11.65 18.71
CA ARG A 164 5.55 11.97 20.13
C ARG A 164 6.54 11.18 20.99
N ARG A 165 6.75 9.89 20.71
CA ARG A 165 7.70 9.05 21.44
C ARG A 165 9.14 9.49 21.23
N THR A 166 9.53 9.85 20.01
CA THR A 166 10.88 10.34 19.72
C THR A 166 11.19 11.65 20.46
N ARG A 167 10.21 12.54 20.62
CA ARG A 167 10.42 13.80 21.35
C ARG A 167 10.54 13.62 22.86
N ARG A 168 9.80 12.67 23.45
CA ARG A 168 9.89 12.35 24.89
C ARG A 168 11.27 11.82 25.28
N VAL A 169 11.88 10.99 24.44
CA VAL A 169 13.23 10.43 24.68
C VAL A 169 14.31 11.53 24.66
N THR A 170 14.18 12.53 23.78
CA THR A 170 15.12 13.66 23.74
C THR A 170 15.04 14.53 24.99
N THR A 171 13.83 14.77 25.54
CA THR A 171 13.65 15.59 26.75
C THR A 171 14.24 14.95 28.00
N THR A 172 14.14 13.63 28.18
CA THR A 172 14.73 12.92 29.33
C THR A 172 16.25 12.84 29.29
N ALA A 173 16.89 13.00 28.13
CA ALA A 173 18.35 13.01 28.00
C ALA A 173 18.99 14.39 28.28
N ALA A 174 18.18 15.43 28.48
CA ALA A 174 18.62 16.82 28.62
C ALA A 174 18.35 17.42 30.01
N GLY A 175 17.84 16.64 30.97
CA GLY A 175 17.64 17.02 32.37
C GLY A 175 18.37 16.06 33.29
#